data_AF-A0A972QCZ5-F1
#
_entry.id   AF-A0A972QCZ5-F1
#
_cell.length_a   1.000
_cell.length_b   1.000
_cell.length_c   1.000
_cell.angle_alpha   90.00
_cell.angle_beta   90.00
_cell.angle_gamma   90.00
#
_symmetry.space_group_name_H-M   'P 1'
#
loop_
_entity.id
_entity.type
_entity.pdbx_description
1 polymer ?
#
loop_
_entity_poly.entity_id
_entity_poly.type
_entity_poly.pdbx_seq_one_letter_code
_entity_poly.pdbx_strand_id
1 'polypeptide(L)'
;MNPNHENIIDLKERIKTAEEEIENLRHELMETNTGIIALYNELNDTNEKLKQKNEELQNTLKELRETQDKLIQSEKMAAIGSIIVTYNHQINNPLMIILGNVQFVLMTEKNLDENLNKRLKIVESECWRISEVTSKIKQYEKLIPVKYLNTMFEFNISDRSNNENGNNE
;
A
#
# COMPACT_ATOMS: atom_id res chain seq x y z
N MET A 1 58.91 -30.29 73.88
CA MET A 1 57.51 -30.05 73.48
C MET A 1 56.97 -31.34 72.87
N ASN A 2 55.70 -31.68 73.11
CA ASN A 2 55.10 -32.95 72.68
C ASN A 2 54.75 -32.87 71.17
N PRO A 3 55.26 -33.76 70.31
CA PRO A 3 55.02 -33.73 68.86
C PRO A 3 53.53 -33.80 68.47
N ASN A 4 52.66 -34.33 69.34
CA ASN A 4 51.21 -34.32 69.13
C ASN A 4 50.58 -32.93 69.25
N HIS A 5 51.17 -32.03 70.03
CA HIS A 5 50.64 -30.68 70.22
C HIS A 5 50.96 -29.76 69.03
N GLU A 6 52.13 -29.95 68.41
CA GLU A 6 52.57 -29.19 67.23
C GLU A 6 51.74 -29.55 66.00
N ASN A 7 51.42 -30.84 65.83
CA ASN A 7 50.57 -31.34 64.74
C ASN A 7 49.10 -30.88 64.84
N ILE A 8 48.58 -30.76 66.07
CA ILE A 8 47.21 -30.22 66.30
C ILE A 8 47.14 -28.72 65.99
N ILE A 9 48.22 -27.96 66.22
CA ILE A 9 48.26 -26.54 65.89
C ILE A 9 48.25 -26.33 64.37
N ASP A 10 49.09 -27.07 63.63
CA ASP A 10 49.14 -27.01 62.16
C ASP A 10 47.78 -27.37 61.53
N LEU A 11 47.14 -28.44 62.02
CA LEU A 11 45.81 -28.83 61.53
C LEU A 11 44.75 -27.76 61.79
N LYS A 12 44.79 -27.09 62.95
CA LYS A 12 43.87 -25.98 63.25
C LYS A 12 44.09 -24.79 62.35
N GLU A 13 45.34 -24.46 62.05
CA GLU A 13 45.69 -23.36 61.16
C GLU A 13 45.21 -23.63 59.73
N ARG A 14 45.43 -24.86 59.23
CA ARG A 14 44.92 -25.30 57.92
C ARG A 14 43.40 -25.31 57.82
N ILE A 15 42.70 -25.75 58.87
CA ILE A 15 41.23 -25.69 58.93
C ILE A 15 40.77 -24.25 58.86
N LYS A 16 41.38 -23.35 59.63
CA LYS A 16 41.04 -21.93 59.62
C LYS A 16 41.24 -21.29 58.23
N THR A 17 42.35 -21.58 57.56
CA THR A 17 42.59 -21.09 56.19
C THR A 17 41.56 -21.63 55.20
N ALA A 18 41.22 -22.92 55.29
CA ALA A 18 40.19 -23.52 54.43
C ALA A 18 38.79 -22.93 54.69
N GLU A 19 38.47 -22.61 55.95
CA GLU A 19 37.22 -21.94 56.32
C GLU A 19 37.15 -20.52 55.72
N GLU A 20 38.24 -19.76 55.77
CA GLU A 20 38.34 -18.44 55.15
C GLU A 20 38.20 -18.51 53.61
N GLU A 21 38.81 -19.51 52.96
CA GLU A 21 38.67 -19.74 51.52
C GLU A 21 37.22 -20.11 51.12
N ILE A 22 36.56 -20.97 51.88
CA ILE A 22 35.16 -21.35 51.64
C ILE A 22 34.24 -20.13 51.77
N GLU A 23 34.49 -19.25 52.73
CA GLU A 23 33.68 -18.05 52.92
C GLU A 23 33.87 -17.06 51.76
N ASN A 24 35.10 -16.88 51.29
CA ASN A 24 35.39 -16.06 50.11
C ASN A 24 34.71 -16.61 48.85
N LEU A 25 34.78 -17.93 48.61
CA LEU A 25 34.11 -18.56 47.47
C LEU A 25 32.58 -18.45 47.57
N ARG A 26 32.01 -18.54 48.77
CA ARG A 26 30.57 -18.32 48.99
C ARG A 26 30.15 -16.91 48.66
N HIS A 27 30.94 -15.92 49.07
CA HIS A 27 30.72 -14.51 48.73
C HIS A 27 30.74 -14.27 47.22
N GLU A 28 31.75 -14.78 46.51
CA GLU A 28 31.87 -14.66 45.05
C GLU A 28 30.71 -15.35 44.32
N LEU A 29 30.31 -16.55 44.78
CA LEU A 29 29.15 -17.25 44.24
C LEU A 29 27.84 -16.49 44.45
N MET A 30 27.69 -15.80 45.59
CA MET A 30 26.50 -15.00 45.87
C MET A 30 26.44 -13.75 44.98
N GLU A 31 27.58 -13.09 44.77
CA GLU A 31 27.69 -11.94 43.88
C GLU A 31 27.37 -12.31 42.41
N THR A 32 27.97 -13.39 41.92
CA THR A 32 27.73 -13.90 40.56
C THR A 32 26.27 -14.32 40.34
N ASN A 33 25.66 -15.04 41.29
CA ASN A 33 24.24 -15.41 41.21
C ASN A 33 23.33 -14.18 41.16
N THR A 34 23.64 -13.14 41.94
CA THR A 34 22.88 -11.89 41.92
C THR A 34 23.00 -11.20 40.55
N GLY A 35 24.20 -11.19 39.98
CA GLY A 35 24.44 -10.68 38.61
C GLY A 35 23.68 -11.46 37.54
N ILE A 36 23.66 -12.79 37.63
CA ILE A 36 22.92 -13.65 36.69
C ILE A 36 21.41 -13.36 36.76
N ILE A 37 20.85 -13.22 37.96
CA ILE A 37 19.42 -12.89 38.14
C ILE A 37 19.10 -11.53 37.51
N ALA A 38 19.95 -10.52 37.72
CA ALA A 38 19.77 -9.20 37.13
C ALA A 38 19.78 -9.25 35.59
N LEU A 39 20.77 -9.94 35.00
CA LEU A 39 20.86 -10.13 33.55
C LEU A 39 19.68 -10.92 32.98
N TYR A 40 19.21 -11.95 33.71
CA TYR A 40 18.04 -12.73 33.29
C TYR A 40 16.77 -11.88 33.25
N ASN A 41 16.58 -11.01 34.25
CA ASN A 41 15.45 -10.08 34.27
C ASN A 41 15.53 -9.07 33.13
N GLU A 42 16.70 -8.47 32.89
CA GLU A 42 16.91 -7.54 31.78
C GLU A 42 16.68 -8.20 30.41
N LEU A 43 17.16 -9.43 30.24
CA LEU A 43 16.94 -10.22 29.03
C LEU A 43 15.45 -10.50 28.80
N ASN A 44 14.71 -10.87 29.85
CA ASN A 44 13.27 -11.10 29.77
C ASN A 44 12.52 -9.81 29.41
N ASP A 45 12.81 -8.70 30.09
CA ASP A 45 12.20 -7.39 29.78
C ASP A 45 12.46 -6.97 28.33
N THR A 46 13.68 -7.20 27.85
CA THR A 46 14.06 -6.88 26.47
C THR A 46 13.35 -7.77 25.46
N ASN A 47 13.23 -9.06 25.76
CA ASN A 47 12.48 -10.00 24.93
C ASN A 47 10.99 -9.65 24.87
N GLU A 48 10.38 -9.26 25.99
CA GLU A 48 8.97 -8.84 26.00
C GLU A 48 8.76 -7.58 25.16
N LYS A 49 9.64 -6.57 25.30
CA LYS A 49 9.60 -5.36 24.47
C LYS A 49 9.78 -5.68 22.99
N LEU A 50 10.72 -6.56 22.64
CA LEU A 50 10.93 -7.00 21.26
C LEU A 50 9.70 -7.71 20.71
N LYS A 51 9.07 -8.57 21.50
CA LYS A 51 7.84 -9.25 21.10
C LYS A 51 6.71 -8.26 20.83
N GLN A 52 6.48 -7.31 21.74
CA GLN A 52 5.47 -6.26 21.57
C GLN A 52 5.74 -5.44 20.30
N LYS A 53 6.99 -5.01 20.08
CA LYS A 53 7.38 -4.25 18.87
C LYS A 53 7.19 -5.06 17.59
N ASN A 54 7.46 -6.35 17.62
CA ASN A 54 7.24 -7.23 16.47
C ASN A 54 5.75 -7.38 16.16
N GLU A 55 4.90 -7.53 17.18
CA GLU A 55 3.44 -7.59 17.02
C GLU A 55 2.88 -6.27 16.47
N GLU A 56 3.32 -5.12 17.00
CA GLU A 56 2.99 -3.79 16.47
C GLU A 56 3.39 -3.67 14.99
N LEU A 57 4.62 -4.04 14.65
CA LEU A 57 5.13 -3.97 13.28
C LEU A 57 4.32 -4.85 12.32
N GLN A 58 3.96 -6.07 12.73
CA GLN A 58 3.13 -6.96 11.93
C GLN A 58 1.75 -6.37 11.66
N ASN A 59 1.13 -5.75 12.67
CA ASN A 59 -0.16 -5.08 12.52
C ASN A 59 -0.06 -3.88 11.57
N THR A 60 0.94 -3.02 11.75
CA THR A 60 1.16 -1.87 10.85
C THR A 60 1.43 -2.31 9.41
N LEU A 61 2.21 -3.38 9.21
CA LEU A 61 2.45 -3.91 7.86
C LEU A 61 1.18 -4.47 7.22
N LYS A 62 0.31 -5.11 7.99
CA LYS A 62 -0.98 -5.58 7.51
C LYS A 62 -1.87 -4.42 7.07
N GLU A 63 -2.02 -3.40 7.91
CA GLU A 63 -2.80 -2.19 7.59
C GLU A 63 -2.25 -1.46 6.38
N LEU A 64 -0.92 -1.35 6.27
CA LEU A 64 -0.26 -0.74 5.12
C LEU A 64 -0.58 -1.50 3.83
N ARG A 65 -0.50 -2.83 3.82
CA ARG A 65 -0.83 -3.66 2.65
C ARG A 65 -2.30 -3.51 2.26
N GLU A 66 -3.21 -3.58 3.22
CA GLU A 66 -4.65 -3.39 2.97
C GLU A 66 -4.96 -2.01 2.39
N THR A 67 -4.24 -0.98 2.85
CA THR A 67 -4.38 0.39 2.33
C THR A 67 -3.80 0.53 0.92
N GLN A 68 -2.65 -0.08 0.66
CA GLN A 68 -2.04 -0.11 -0.68
C GLN A 68 -2.93 -0.81 -1.69
N ASP A 69 -3.54 -1.94 -1.34
CA ASP A 69 -4.45 -2.67 -2.23
C ASP A 69 -5.68 -1.82 -2.58
N LYS A 70 -6.25 -1.12 -1.59
CA LYS A 70 -7.35 -0.16 -1.81
C LYS A 70 -6.92 0.99 -2.72
N LEU A 71 -5.71 1.51 -2.54
CA LEU A 71 -5.18 2.60 -3.36
C LEU A 71 -5.00 2.15 -4.81
N ILE A 72 -4.38 0.99 -5.05
CA ILE A 72 -4.21 0.41 -6.39
C ILE A 72 -5.58 0.19 -7.05
N GLN A 73 -6.56 -0.32 -6.31
CA GLN A 73 -7.90 -0.51 -6.83
C GLN A 73 -8.56 0.83 -7.21
N SER A 74 -8.38 1.86 -6.37
CA SER A 74 -8.87 3.21 -6.62
C SER A 74 -8.24 3.81 -7.89
N GLU A 75 -6.92 3.68 -8.06
CA GLU A 75 -6.21 4.15 -9.26
C GLU A 75 -6.67 3.43 -10.53
N LYS A 76 -6.84 2.10 -10.47
CA LYS A 76 -7.39 1.32 -11.59
C LYS A 76 -8.78 1.80 -11.98
N MET A 77 -9.65 2.05 -11.01
CA MET A 77 -11.01 2.55 -11.28
C MET A 77 -11.00 3.96 -11.86
N ALA A 78 -10.13 4.84 -11.36
CA ALA A 78 -9.95 6.17 -11.92
C ALA A 78 -9.48 6.13 -13.39
N ALA A 79 -8.51 5.27 -13.71
CA ALA A 79 -8.06 5.06 -15.08
C ALA A 79 -9.18 4.53 -15.99
N ILE A 80 -9.94 3.54 -15.53
CA ILE A 80 -11.11 3.01 -16.26
C ILE A 80 -12.16 4.10 -16.48
N GLY A 81 -12.46 4.91 -15.46
CA GLY A 81 -13.39 6.02 -15.55
C GLY A 81 -12.97 7.05 -16.61
N SER A 82 -11.70 7.43 -16.63
CA SER A 82 -11.15 8.33 -17.64
C SER A 82 -11.28 7.76 -19.06
N ILE A 83 -10.94 6.49 -19.26
CA ILE A 83 -11.09 5.81 -20.55
C ILE A 83 -12.55 5.81 -21.00
N ILE A 84 -13.48 5.48 -20.10
CA ILE A 84 -14.92 5.47 -20.38
C ILE A 84 -15.40 6.84 -20.86
N VAL A 85 -15.02 7.93 -20.19
CA VAL A 85 -15.40 9.30 -20.57
C VAL A 85 -14.91 9.62 -21.97
N THR A 86 -13.62 9.40 -22.21
CA THR A 86 -13.00 9.66 -23.51
C THR A 86 -13.66 8.85 -24.62
N TYR A 87 -13.91 7.55 -24.40
CA TYR A 87 -14.55 6.68 -25.38
C TYR A 87 -16.01 7.07 -25.62
N ASN A 88 -16.77 7.43 -24.60
CA ASN A 88 -18.14 7.93 -24.77
C ASN A 88 -18.18 9.17 -25.66
N HIS A 89 -17.27 10.12 -25.46
CA HIS A 89 -17.15 11.29 -26.34
C HIS A 89 -16.79 10.89 -27.77
N GLN A 90 -15.81 9.99 -27.94
CA GLN A 90 -15.39 9.53 -29.27
C GLN A 90 -16.47 8.72 -30.00
N ILE A 91 -17.34 7.99 -29.30
CA ILE A 91 -18.47 7.28 -29.89
C ILE A 91 -19.59 8.25 -30.27
N ASN A 92 -19.92 9.19 -29.38
CA ASN A 92 -21.02 10.13 -29.62
C ASN A 92 -20.73 11.08 -30.79
N ASN A 93 -19.47 11.41 -31.05
CA ASN A 93 -19.07 12.29 -32.16
C ASN A 93 -19.53 11.76 -33.55
N PRO A 94 -19.09 10.59 -34.04
CA PRO A 94 -19.55 10.05 -35.31
C PRO A 94 -21.06 9.73 -35.31
N LEU A 95 -21.61 9.34 -34.16
CA LEU A 95 -23.04 9.07 -34.01
C LEU A 95 -23.89 10.31 -34.32
N MET A 96 -23.46 11.46 -33.81
CA MET A 96 -24.15 12.73 -34.04
C MET A 96 -24.03 13.19 -35.50
N ILE A 97 -22.90 12.89 -36.16
CA ILE A 97 -22.74 13.11 -37.60
C ILE A 97 -23.72 12.23 -38.40
N ILE A 98 -23.80 10.94 -38.10
CA ILE A 98 -24.72 10.00 -38.77
C ILE A 98 -26.16 10.45 -38.57
N LEU A 99 -26.54 10.73 -37.32
CA LEU A 99 -27.88 11.19 -36.96
C LEU A 99 -28.24 12.48 -37.70
N GLY A 100 -27.36 13.47 -37.72
CA GLY A 100 -27.57 14.74 -38.41
C GLY A 100 -27.78 14.56 -39.92
N ASN A 101 -27.00 13.68 -40.57
CA ASN A 101 -27.18 13.38 -42.00
C ASN A 101 -28.51 12.66 -42.28
N VAL A 102 -28.87 11.67 -41.45
CA VAL A 102 -30.15 10.95 -41.58
C VAL A 102 -31.33 11.89 -41.42
N GLN A 103 -31.31 12.73 -40.38
CA GLN A 103 -32.35 13.71 -40.12
C GLN A 103 -32.44 14.75 -41.24
N PHE A 104 -31.30 15.22 -41.75
CA PHE A 104 -31.27 16.13 -42.88
C PHE A 104 -32.01 15.54 -44.10
N VAL A 105 -31.67 14.31 -44.51
CA VAL A 105 -32.32 13.63 -45.64
C VAL A 105 -33.82 13.46 -45.40
N LEU A 106 -34.22 13.03 -44.20
CA LEU A 106 -35.63 12.86 -43.83
C LEU A 106 -36.42 14.18 -43.85
N MET A 107 -35.77 15.32 -43.59
CA MET A 107 -36.41 16.65 -43.59
C MET A 107 -36.42 17.31 -44.97
N THR A 108 -35.42 17.07 -45.82
CA THR A 108 -35.28 17.77 -47.11
C THR A 108 -35.87 17.01 -48.29
N GLU A 109 -35.87 15.68 -48.27
CA GLU A 109 -36.30 14.88 -49.43
C GLU A 109 -37.78 14.49 -49.34
N LYS A 110 -38.59 14.96 -50.30
CA LYS A 110 -40.06 14.82 -50.28
C LYS A 110 -40.56 13.54 -50.93
N ASN A 111 -39.76 12.92 -51.81
CA ASN A 111 -40.13 11.72 -52.56
C ASN A 111 -39.21 10.53 -52.22
N LEU A 112 -38.97 10.30 -50.92
CA LEU A 112 -38.24 9.12 -50.48
C LEU A 112 -39.03 7.85 -50.77
N ASP A 113 -38.37 6.88 -51.39
CA ASP A 113 -38.87 5.51 -51.48
C ASP A 113 -39.25 4.98 -50.07
N GLU A 114 -40.35 4.24 -49.98
CA GLU A 114 -40.91 3.83 -48.70
C GLU A 114 -39.97 2.88 -47.92
N ASN A 115 -39.23 2.01 -48.64
CA ASN A 115 -38.23 1.15 -48.01
C ASN A 115 -37.03 1.96 -47.52
N LEU A 116 -36.58 2.95 -48.30
CA LEU A 116 -35.49 3.83 -47.88
C LEU A 116 -35.88 4.66 -46.64
N ASN A 117 -37.10 5.20 -46.59
CA ASN A 117 -37.61 5.92 -45.41
C ASN A 117 -37.60 5.03 -44.16
N LYS A 118 -38.12 3.80 -44.27
CA LYS A 118 -38.09 2.81 -43.17
C LYS A 118 -36.67 2.52 -42.70
N ARG A 119 -35.72 2.32 -43.62
CA ARG A 119 -34.31 2.06 -43.28
C ARG A 119 -33.66 3.26 -42.58
N LEU A 120 -33.91 4.49 -43.04
CA LEU A 120 -33.38 5.71 -42.41
C LEU A 120 -33.92 5.89 -40.99
N LYS A 121 -35.21 5.64 -40.75
CA LYS A 121 -35.80 5.66 -39.41
C LYS A 121 -35.20 4.60 -38.48
N ILE A 122 -34.88 3.42 -39.00
CA ILE A 122 -34.16 2.40 -38.22
C ILE A 122 -32.78 2.92 -37.82
N VAL A 123 -32.00 3.49 -38.74
CA VAL A 123 -30.68 4.06 -38.44
C VAL A 123 -30.79 5.18 -37.39
N GLU A 124 -31.76 6.08 -37.53
CA GLU A 124 -32.02 7.13 -36.52
C GLU A 124 -32.30 6.52 -35.14
N SER A 125 -33.19 5.52 -35.07
CA SER A 125 -33.53 4.87 -33.80
C SER A 125 -32.34 4.15 -33.16
N GLU A 126 -31.48 3.52 -33.97
CA GLU A 126 -30.27 2.85 -33.49
C GLU A 126 -29.21 3.85 -33.01
N CYS A 127 -29.10 5.01 -33.67
CA CYS A 127 -28.25 6.09 -33.17
C CYS A 127 -28.69 6.57 -31.78
N TRP A 128 -30.00 6.75 -31.56
CA TRP A 128 -30.51 7.10 -30.25
C TRP A 128 -30.27 6.00 -29.21
N ARG A 129 -30.46 4.74 -29.59
CA ARG A 129 -30.22 3.59 -28.70
C ARG A 129 -28.76 3.52 -28.25
N ILE A 130 -27.80 3.71 -29.17
CA ILE A 130 -26.37 3.74 -28.85
C ILE A 130 -26.06 4.90 -27.90
N SER A 131 -26.59 6.10 -28.17
CA SER A 131 -26.42 7.28 -27.32
C SER A 131 -26.96 7.07 -25.88
N GLU A 132 -28.08 6.34 -25.75
CA GLU A 132 -28.64 5.99 -24.46
C GLU A 132 -27.73 5.01 -23.69
N VAL A 133 -27.19 4.01 -24.37
CA VAL A 133 -26.25 3.03 -23.78
C VAL A 133 -24.97 3.73 -23.31
N THR A 134 -24.35 4.57 -24.13
CA THR A 134 -23.13 5.31 -23.76
C THR A 134 -23.39 6.29 -22.60
N SER A 135 -24.58 6.92 -22.58
CA SER A 135 -24.99 7.79 -21.48
C SER A 135 -25.23 7.04 -20.16
N LYS A 136 -25.74 5.80 -20.19
CA LYS A 136 -25.85 4.95 -19.00
C LYS A 136 -24.49 4.57 -18.44
N ILE A 137 -23.51 4.30 -19.31
CA ILE A 137 -22.12 4.03 -18.89
C ILE A 137 -21.52 5.26 -18.16
N LYS A 138 -21.82 6.48 -18.62
CA LYS A 138 -21.42 7.73 -17.95
C LYS A 138 -21.96 7.87 -16.53
N GLN A 139 -23.09 7.26 -16.17
CA GLN A 139 -23.64 7.35 -14.81
C GLN A 139 -22.81 6.60 -13.77
N TYR A 140 -22.06 5.57 -14.17
CA TYR A 140 -21.13 4.85 -13.30
C TYR A 140 -19.85 5.65 -12.97
N GLU A 141 -19.58 6.73 -13.70
CA GLU A 141 -18.48 7.69 -13.45
C GLU A 141 -18.65 8.45 -12.12
N LYS A 142 -19.90 8.75 -11.73
CA LYS A 142 -20.21 9.53 -10.51
C LYS A 142 -19.93 8.79 -9.20
N LEU A 143 -19.65 7.50 -9.26
CA LEU A 143 -19.32 6.67 -8.10
C LEU A 143 -17.81 6.61 -7.82
N ILE A 144 -16.98 7.25 -8.66
CA ILE A 144 -15.53 7.27 -8.49
C ILE A 144 -15.16 8.57 -7.75
N PRO A 145 -14.61 8.52 -6.52
CA PRO A 145 -14.24 9.72 -5.79
C PRO A 145 -13.09 10.43 -6.53
N VAL A 146 -13.38 11.59 -7.14
CA VAL A 146 -12.45 12.43 -7.91
C VAL A 146 -11.40 13.13 -7.03
N LYS A 147 -10.97 12.54 -5.91
CA LYS A 147 -10.06 13.23 -4.98
C LYS A 147 -8.58 13.11 -5.34
N TYR A 148 -8.21 12.36 -6.39
CA TYR A 148 -6.81 12.08 -6.74
C TYR A 148 -6.43 12.34 -8.20
N LEU A 149 -7.38 12.75 -9.06
CA LEU A 149 -7.07 13.01 -10.48
C LEU A 149 -6.23 14.28 -10.71
N ASN A 150 -6.19 15.21 -9.74
CA ASN A 150 -5.45 16.46 -9.92
C ASN A 150 -3.92 16.30 -9.80
N THR A 151 -3.43 15.24 -9.15
CA THR A 151 -1.98 15.07 -8.93
C THR A 151 -1.27 14.35 -10.09
N MET A 152 -2.01 13.63 -10.94
CA MET A 152 -1.43 12.85 -12.05
C MET A 152 -1.19 13.68 -13.33
N PHE A 153 -1.83 14.85 -13.46
CA PHE A 153 -1.62 15.77 -14.59
C PHE A 153 -0.52 16.81 -14.35
N GLU A 154 -0.13 17.10 -13.11
CA GLU A 154 0.94 18.07 -12.81
C GLU A 154 2.36 17.53 -13.02
N PHE A 155 2.54 16.20 -13.04
CA PHE A 155 3.86 15.59 -13.24
C PHE A 155 4.30 15.43 -14.71
N ASN A 156 3.42 15.65 -15.69
CA ASN A 156 3.76 15.39 -17.10
C ASN A 156 4.07 16.64 -17.94
N ILE A 157 3.81 17.85 -17.43
CA ILE A 157 4.04 19.10 -18.19
C ILE A 157 5.36 19.81 -17.77
N SER A 158 5.92 19.48 -16.60
CA SER A 158 7.10 20.15 -16.06
C SER A 158 8.45 19.57 -16.52
N ASP A 159 8.46 18.34 -17.05
CA ASP A 159 9.71 17.59 -17.35
C ASP A 159 10.09 17.55 -18.84
N ARG A 160 9.33 18.21 -19.72
CA ARG A 160 9.61 18.25 -21.18
C ARG A 160 10.10 19.58 -21.72
N SER A 161 10.19 20.65 -20.91
CA SER A 161 10.60 21.98 -21.38
C SER A 161 12.09 22.30 -21.18
N ASN A 162 12.91 21.39 -20.65
CA ASN A 162 14.31 21.70 -20.28
C ASN A 162 15.41 20.92 -21.02
N ASN A 163 15.11 20.22 -22.13
CA ASN A 163 16.13 19.41 -22.82
C ASN A 163 16.30 19.66 -24.34
N GLU A 164 15.95 20.86 -24.83
CA GLU A 164 16.20 21.24 -26.25
C GLU A 164 17.16 22.43 -26.46
N ASN A 165 17.80 22.99 -25.43
CA ASN A 165 18.74 24.12 -25.60
C ASN A 165 20.17 23.80 -25.18
N GLY A 166 20.75 22.75 -25.77
CA GLY A 166 22.12 22.34 -25.44
C GLY A 166 22.86 21.66 -26.59
N ASN A 167 22.71 22.16 -27.81
CA ASN A 167 23.63 21.89 -28.92
C ASN A 167 23.37 22.91 -30.03
N ASN A 168 24.12 24.02 -30.02
CA ASN A 168 24.72 24.62 -31.21
C ASN A 168 25.63 25.78 -30.80
N GLU A 169 26.87 25.69 -31.31
CA GLU A 169 27.97 26.67 -31.34
C GLU A 169 28.87 26.81 -30.10
#